data_AF-A0A843L390-F1
#
_entry.id   AF-A0A843L390-F1
#
_cell.length_a   1.000
_cell.length_b   1.000
_cell.length_c   1.000
_cell.angle_alpha   90.00
_cell.angle_beta   90.00
_cell.angle_gamma   90.00
#
_symmetry.space_group_name_H-M   'P 1'
#
loop_
_entity.id
_entity.type
_entity.pdbx_description
1 polymer ?
#
loop_
_entity_poly.entity_id
_entity_poly.type
_entity_poly.pdbx_seq_one_letter_code
_entity_poly.pdbx_strand_id
1 'polypeptide(L)'
;TDDNTACYIEGTLPPHAIYVKGGVEYPKYPAEMLVDGRGDCEDAAILMGGLLDALGYDTVLLRYSDHMALGIRMNEFNPYYAAYSPRYFEYEGKHYYYVEGTDFEWENVSEYTTAVIGRPYPIGNTRDVPIPSVRSETPEIIPLRYLPLPEEYRIRQARLPAASGGA
;
A
#
# COMPACT_ATOMS: atom_id res chain seq x y z
N THR A 1 9.98 8.95 -2.77
CA THR A 1 11.14 8.24 -3.29
C THR A 1 12.12 8.06 -2.16
N ASP A 2 12.12 6.85 -1.62
CA ASP A 2 13.03 6.41 -0.59
C ASP A 2 14.34 5.84 -1.19
N ASP A 3 14.66 6.25 -2.42
CA ASP A 3 15.89 6.05 -3.21
C ASP A 3 17.20 6.43 -2.48
N ASN A 4 17.11 6.86 -1.22
CA ASN A 4 18.22 7.32 -0.42
C ASN A 4 18.37 6.50 0.87
N THR A 5 19.57 5.96 1.05
CA THR A 5 20.14 5.38 2.28
C THR A 5 19.87 6.17 3.58
N ALA A 6 19.47 7.44 3.50
CA ALA A 6 19.09 8.29 4.63
C ALA A 6 17.87 7.80 5.43
N CYS A 7 17.08 6.86 4.91
CA CYS A 7 15.98 6.24 5.67
C CYS A 7 16.46 5.18 6.68
N TYR A 8 17.71 4.73 6.62
CA TYR A 8 18.23 3.68 7.50
C TYR A 8 19.21 4.22 8.54
N ILE A 9 19.07 3.70 9.77
CA ILE A 9 19.87 4.08 10.95
C ILE A 9 21.38 3.85 10.73
N GLU A 10 21.78 3.08 9.71
CA GLU A 10 23.18 2.73 9.43
C GLU A 10 23.63 3.00 7.97
N GLY A 11 22.80 3.65 7.15
CA GLY A 11 23.15 3.97 5.75
C GLY A 11 23.39 2.76 4.83
N THR A 12 22.96 1.56 5.25
CA THR A 12 23.13 0.30 4.50
C THR A 12 21.79 -0.18 3.98
N LEU A 13 21.73 -0.52 2.69
CA LEU A 13 20.52 -1.06 2.07
C LEU A 13 20.33 -2.54 2.44
N PRO A 14 19.09 -2.96 2.74
CA PRO A 14 18.74 -4.34 3.07
C PRO A 14 18.90 -5.31 1.86
N PRO A 15 19.05 -6.62 2.11
CA PRO A 15 19.43 -7.60 1.08
C PRO A 15 18.45 -7.77 -0.09
N HIS A 16 17.20 -7.34 0.07
CA HIS A 16 16.14 -7.45 -0.93
C HIS A 16 15.89 -6.15 -1.69
N ALA A 17 16.76 -5.15 -1.51
CA ALA A 17 16.77 -3.95 -2.33
C ALA A 17 17.05 -4.28 -3.80
N ILE A 18 16.29 -3.66 -4.70
CA ILE A 18 16.29 -3.91 -6.14
C ILE A 18 17.03 -2.76 -6.82
N TYR A 19 18.10 -3.08 -7.55
CA TYR A 19 18.84 -2.07 -8.32
C TYR A 19 18.10 -1.76 -9.63
N VAL A 20 17.58 -0.53 -9.73
CA VAL A 20 16.86 -0.04 -10.91
C VAL A 20 17.69 0.99 -11.67
N LYS A 21 17.34 1.28 -12.93
CA LYS A 21 18.07 2.25 -13.73
C LYS A 21 17.85 3.66 -13.16
N GLY A 22 18.83 4.15 -12.39
CA GLY A 22 18.80 5.48 -11.79
C GLY A 22 18.75 5.50 -10.27
N GLY A 23 18.71 4.34 -9.60
CA GLY A 23 18.64 4.29 -8.14
C GLY A 23 18.55 2.87 -7.59
N VAL A 24 18.13 2.78 -6.34
CA VAL A 24 17.77 1.51 -5.69
C VAL A 24 16.33 1.65 -5.21
N GLU A 25 15.53 0.64 -5.52
CA GLU A 25 14.15 0.48 -5.07
C GLU A 25 14.11 -0.49 -3.89
N TYR A 26 13.32 -0.19 -2.87
CA TYR A 26 13.21 -1.05 -1.70
C TYR A 26 11.75 -1.19 -1.24
N PRO A 27 11.07 -2.27 -1.66
CA PRO A 27 9.74 -2.54 -1.15
C PRO A 27 9.79 -2.88 0.34
N LYS A 28 9.21 -2.02 1.17
CA LYS A 28 9.15 -2.18 2.62
C LYS A 28 8.18 -3.28 3.02
N TYR A 29 8.50 -3.95 4.12
CA TYR A 29 7.50 -4.74 4.83
C TYR A 29 6.43 -3.82 5.48
N PRO A 30 5.18 -4.29 5.67
CA PRO A 30 4.13 -3.50 6.33
C PRO A 30 4.55 -2.94 7.70
N ALA A 31 5.32 -3.71 8.46
CA ALA A 31 5.83 -3.28 9.76
C ALA A 31 6.84 -2.13 9.63
N GLU A 32 7.68 -2.12 8.59
CA GLU A 32 8.64 -1.05 8.33
C GLU A 32 7.90 0.23 7.91
N MET A 33 6.92 0.12 7.00
CA MET A 33 6.07 1.26 6.60
C MET A 33 5.33 1.89 7.80
N LEU A 34 4.85 1.07 8.74
CA LEU A 34 4.20 1.55 9.97
C LEU A 34 5.17 2.24 10.93
N VAL A 35 6.39 1.73 11.09
CA VAL A 35 7.40 2.30 11.98
C VAL A 35 7.96 3.61 11.41
N ASP A 36 8.26 3.62 10.12
CA ASP A 36 8.80 4.78 9.42
C ASP A 36 7.76 5.88 9.22
N GLY A 37 6.47 5.50 9.12
CA GLY A 37 5.37 6.42 8.81
C GLY A 37 5.48 7.05 7.42
N ARG A 38 6.34 6.51 6.55
CA ARG A 38 6.60 7.01 5.19
C ARG A 38 7.11 5.89 4.28
N GLY A 39 6.76 6.02 3.00
CA GLY A 39 7.10 5.14 1.89
C GLY A 39 6.52 5.74 0.61
N ASP A 40 6.55 5.00 -0.48
CA ASP A 40 5.93 5.37 -1.75
C ASP A 40 4.79 4.40 -2.15
N CYS A 41 4.54 4.24 -3.45
CA CYS A 41 3.31 3.63 -3.94
C CYS A 41 3.24 2.13 -3.73
N GLU A 42 4.37 1.44 -3.91
CA GLU A 42 4.53 0.04 -3.61
C GLU A 42 4.37 -0.25 -2.12
N ASP A 43 5.00 0.55 -1.26
CA ASP A 43 4.97 0.37 0.20
C ASP A 43 3.54 0.51 0.74
N ALA A 44 2.84 1.55 0.28
CA ALA A 44 1.45 1.79 0.65
C ALA A 44 0.54 0.65 0.18
N ALA A 45 0.71 0.16 -1.06
CA ALA A 45 -0.06 -0.94 -1.60
C ALA A 45 0.22 -2.26 -0.86
N ILE A 46 1.48 -2.53 -0.50
CA ILE A 46 1.88 -3.72 0.27
C ILE A 46 1.33 -3.68 1.70
N LEU A 47 1.40 -2.53 2.38
CA LEU A 47 0.81 -2.36 3.71
C LEU A 47 -0.71 -2.55 3.67
N MET A 48 -1.39 -1.92 2.71
CA MET A 48 -2.85 -2.03 2.57
C MET A 48 -3.27 -3.47 2.26
N GLY A 49 -2.56 -4.13 1.35
CA GLY A 49 -2.78 -5.54 1.01
C GLY A 49 -2.63 -6.45 2.23
N GLY A 50 -1.57 -6.27 3.03
CA GLY A 50 -1.35 -7.04 4.26
C GLY A 50 -2.44 -6.83 5.32
N LEU A 51 -2.93 -5.60 5.48
CA LEU A 51 -4.02 -5.30 6.42
C LEU A 51 -5.34 -5.91 5.97
N LEU A 52 -5.66 -5.84 4.69
CA LEU A 52 -6.89 -6.39 4.12
C LEU A 52 -6.88 -7.92 4.09
N ASP A 53 -5.73 -8.53 3.78
CA ASP A 53 -5.53 -9.98 3.87
C ASP A 53 -5.74 -10.48 5.31
N ALA A 54 -5.21 -9.77 6.31
CA ALA A 54 -5.45 -10.08 7.73
C ALA A 54 -6.94 -9.97 8.14
N LEU A 55 -7.73 -9.19 7.42
CA LEU A 55 -9.19 -9.08 7.58
C LEU A 55 -9.98 -10.08 6.72
N GLY A 56 -9.30 -10.93 5.93
CA GLY A 56 -9.90 -11.95 5.09
C GLY A 56 -10.34 -11.46 3.70
N TYR A 57 -9.88 -10.30 3.26
CA TYR A 57 -10.11 -9.80 1.90
C TYR A 57 -9.04 -10.32 0.94
N ASP A 58 -9.49 -10.78 -0.21
CA ASP A 58 -8.64 -11.26 -1.30
C ASP A 58 -8.13 -10.06 -2.11
N THR A 59 -6.81 -9.88 -2.18
CA THR A 59 -6.17 -8.70 -2.78
C THR A 59 -4.98 -9.06 -3.67
N VAL A 60 -4.69 -8.17 -4.61
CA VAL A 60 -3.55 -8.25 -5.53
C VAL A 60 -2.88 -6.88 -5.64
N LEU A 61 -1.63 -6.83 -6.07
CA LEU A 61 -1.00 -5.58 -6.49
C LEU A 61 -1.28 -5.32 -7.96
N LEU A 62 -1.50 -4.06 -8.30
CA LEU A 62 -1.67 -3.56 -9.66
C LEU A 62 -0.46 -2.71 -10.01
N ARG A 63 0.44 -3.25 -10.84
CA ARG A 63 1.65 -2.55 -11.29
C ARG A 63 1.40 -1.83 -12.60
N TYR A 64 1.60 -0.52 -12.58
CA TYR A 64 1.62 0.36 -13.75
C TYR A 64 3.06 0.76 -14.09
N SER A 65 3.27 1.48 -15.19
CA SER A 65 4.61 1.91 -15.61
C SER A 65 5.28 2.91 -14.65
N ASP A 66 4.49 3.76 -13.98
CA ASP A 66 4.95 4.80 -13.06
C ASP A 66 4.22 4.80 -11.71
N HIS A 67 3.45 3.74 -11.41
CA HIS A 67 2.60 3.67 -10.21
C HIS A 67 2.36 2.24 -9.73
N MET A 68 2.09 2.08 -8.43
CA MET A 68 1.58 0.84 -7.85
C MET A 68 0.34 1.12 -7.00
N ALA A 69 -0.68 0.30 -7.19
CA ALA A 69 -1.93 0.39 -6.46
C ALA A 69 -2.38 -1.00 -5.98
N LEU A 70 -3.45 -1.02 -5.18
CA LEU A 70 -4.06 -2.26 -4.73
C LEU A 70 -5.25 -2.63 -5.64
N GLY A 71 -5.43 -3.92 -5.89
CA GLY A 71 -6.66 -4.49 -6.41
C GLY A 71 -7.37 -5.28 -5.31
N ILE A 72 -8.62 -4.94 -4.98
CA ILE A 72 -9.44 -5.71 -4.03
C ILE A 72 -10.49 -6.54 -4.76
N ARG A 73 -10.60 -7.83 -4.43
CA ARG A 73 -11.63 -8.68 -5.00
C ARG A 73 -13.00 -8.24 -4.52
N MET A 74 -13.92 -8.08 -5.47
CA MET A 74 -15.35 -7.97 -5.18
C MET A 74 -16.12 -8.84 -6.16
N ASN A 75 -17.20 -9.47 -5.70
CA ASN A 75 -18.02 -10.31 -6.60
C ASN A 75 -18.85 -9.44 -7.55
N GLU A 76 -19.42 -8.34 -7.05
CA GLU A 76 -20.15 -7.37 -7.86
C GLU A 76 -20.07 -5.99 -7.21
N PHE A 77 -19.97 -4.96 -8.04
CA PHE A 77 -20.14 -3.58 -7.58
C PHE A 77 -21.63 -3.23 -7.70
N ASN A 78 -22.34 -3.21 -6.57
CA ASN A 78 -23.77 -2.89 -6.60
C ASN A 78 -23.94 -1.39 -6.99
N PRO A 79 -24.78 -1.07 -7.98
CA PRO A 79 -24.96 0.29 -8.50
C PRO A 79 -25.43 1.30 -7.44
N TYR A 80 -25.91 0.86 -6.27
CA TYR A 80 -26.18 1.74 -5.13
C TYR A 80 -24.92 2.35 -4.49
N TYR A 81 -23.74 1.78 -4.70
CA TYR A 81 -22.49 2.24 -4.09
C TYR A 81 -21.69 3.23 -4.95
N ALA A 82 -22.07 3.42 -6.23
CA ALA A 82 -21.40 4.35 -7.13
C ALA A 82 -22.31 4.88 -8.23
N ALA A 83 -22.33 6.19 -8.41
CA ALA A 83 -22.89 6.85 -9.59
C ALA A 83 -21.92 6.83 -10.81
N TYR A 84 -20.82 6.06 -10.73
CA TYR A 84 -19.79 5.95 -11.76
C TYR A 84 -19.62 4.49 -12.19
N SER A 85 -18.99 4.25 -13.35
CA SER A 85 -18.63 2.90 -13.80
C SER A 85 -17.26 2.51 -13.26
N PRO A 86 -17.18 1.66 -12.21
CA PRO A 86 -15.92 1.24 -11.61
C PRO A 86 -15.13 0.36 -12.58
N ARG A 87 -13.81 0.56 -12.63
CA ARG A 87 -12.88 -0.28 -13.38
C ARG A 87 -12.40 -1.42 -12.49
N TYR A 88 -12.42 -2.62 -13.05
CA TYR A 88 -11.83 -3.82 -12.46
C TYR A 88 -10.89 -4.49 -13.46
N PHE A 89 -10.07 -5.40 -12.95
CA PHE A 89 -9.17 -6.24 -13.71
C PHE A 89 -9.43 -7.72 -13.36
N GLU A 90 -9.42 -8.57 -14.36
CA GLU A 90 -9.68 -10.00 -14.20
C GLU A 90 -8.40 -10.77 -13.91
N TYR A 91 -8.42 -11.58 -12.86
CA TYR A 91 -7.35 -12.52 -12.55
C TYR A 91 -7.96 -13.80 -11.96
N GLU A 92 -7.62 -14.96 -12.54
CA GLU A 92 -8.16 -16.27 -12.14
C GLU A 92 -9.70 -16.31 -12.05
N GLY A 93 -10.40 -15.62 -12.95
CA GLY A 93 -11.86 -15.57 -12.99
C GLY A 93 -12.50 -14.71 -11.90
N LYS A 94 -11.72 -13.91 -11.17
CA LYS A 94 -12.17 -12.96 -10.15
C LYS A 94 -12.00 -11.53 -10.62
N HIS A 95 -12.87 -10.63 -10.15
CA HIS A 95 -12.81 -9.19 -10.43
C HIS A 95 -12.11 -8.44 -9.30
N TYR A 96 -10.98 -7.81 -9.61
CA TYR A 96 -10.22 -6.96 -8.70
C TYR A 96 -10.39 -5.50 -9.05
N TYR A 97 -10.96 -4.73 -8.13
CA TYR A 97 -11.23 -3.32 -8.30
C TYR A 97 -10.05 -2.48 -7.81
N TYR A 98 -9.70 -1.47 -8.57
CA TYR A 98 -8.61 -0.55 -8.25
C TYR A 98 -8.87 0.20 -6.94
N VAL A 99 -7.88 0.29 -6.07
CA VAL A 99 -7.90 1.09 -4.84
C VAL A 99 -6.62 1.91 -4.79
N GLU A 100 -6.77 3.23 -4.77
CA GLU A 100 -5.65 4.15 -4.61
C GLU A 100 -5.22 4.22 -3.14
N GLY A 101 -3.92 4.10 -2.89
CA GLY A 101 -3.35 4.03 -1.53
C GLY A 101 -2.39 5.16 -1.18
N THR A 102 -1.96 5.96 -2.16
CA THR A 102 -1.00 7.06 -1.96
C THR A 102 -1.56 8.45 -2.19
N ASP A 103 -2.71 8.55 -2.86
CA ASP A 103 -3.34 9.83 -3.14
C ASP A 103 -4.80 9.85 -2.66
N PHE A 104 -5.28 11.03 -2.29
CA PHE A 104 -6.63 11.27 -1.80
C PHE A 104 -6.96 12.76 -1.87
N GLU A 105 -8.25 13.07 -1.88
CA GLU A 105 -8.70 14.46 -1.90
C GLU A 105 -8.56 15.09 -0.51
N TRP A 106 -8.04 16.31 -0.48
CA TRP A 106 -7.93 17.10 0.74
C TRP A 106 -9.12 18.05 0.86
N GLU A 107 -9.88 17.92 1.94
CA GLU A 107 -10.99 18.83 2.23
C GLU A 107 -10.83 19.48 3.60
N ASN A 108 -11.10 20.79 3.70
CA ASN A 108 -11.17 21.44 5.01
C ASN A 108 -12.38 20.91 5.78
N VAL A 109 -12.20 20.63 7.07
CA VAL A 109 -13.28 20.16 7.96
C VAL A 109 -14.40 21.22 8.06
N SER A 110 -14.05 22.50 7.95
CA SER A 110 -14.98 23.62 7.81
C SER A 110 -14.30 24.82 7.14
N GLU A 111 -15.09 25.81 6.71
CA GLU A 111 -14.58 27.03 6.04
C GLU A 111 -13.57 27.83 6.88
N TYR A 112 -13.63 27.70 8.22
CA TYR A 112 -12.87 28.54 9.15
C TYR A 112 -11.74 27.80 9.88
N THR A 113 -11.45 26.56 9.52
CA THR A 113 -10.38 25.76 10.15
C THR A 113 -9.27 25.44 9.17
N THR A 114 -8.06 25.30 9.70
CA THR A 114 -6.92 24.74 8.98
C THR A 114 -6.87 23.21 9.09
N ALA A 115 -7.80 22.60 9.83
CA ALA A 115 -7.92 21.15 9.91
C ALA A 115 -8.46 20.58 8.59
N VAL A 116 -7.76 19.59 8.05
CA VAL A 116 -8.07 18.95 6.77
C VAL A 116 -8.40 17.49 7.01
N ILE A 117 -9.40 16.96 6.32
CA ILE A 117 -9.71 15.54 6.24
C ILE A 117 -9.30 15.02 4.87
N GLY A 118 -8.68 13.84 4.86
CA GLY A 118 -8.41 13.10 3.64
C GLY A 118 -9.65 12.30 3.22
N ARG A 119 -10.06 12.43 1.97
CA ARG A 119 -11.12 11.63 1.35
C ARG A 119 -10.52 10.67 0.32
N PRO A 120 -10.47 9.36 0.61
CA PRO A 120 -9.91 8.39 -0.34
C PRO A 120 -10.72 8.38 -1.63
N TYR A 121 -10.05 8.12 -2.75
CA TYR A 121 -10.73 7.95 -4.03
C TYR A 121 -11.70 6.76 -3.99
N PRO A 122 -12.86 6.86 -4.66
CA PRO A 122 -13.80 5.76 -4.72
C PRO A 122 -13.19 4.50 -5.35
N ILE A 123 -13.54 3.32 -4.81
CA ILE A 123 -13.06 2.02 -5.31
C ILE A 123 -13.42 1.83 -6.79
N GLY A 124 -12.43 1.47 -7.60
CA GLY A 124 -12.56 1.29 -9.04
C GLY A 124 -12.57 2.61 -9.82
N ASN A 125 -12.38 3.76 -9.17
CA ASN A 125 -12.19 5.01 -9.89
C ASN A 125 -10.77 5.10 -10.44
N THR A 126 -10.60 4.83 -11.72
CA THR A 126 -9.34 5.04 -12.44
C THR A 126 -9.40 6.25 -13.37
N ARG A 127 -10.48 7.05 -13.35
CA ARG A 127 -10.68 8.17 -14.29
C ARG A 127 -10.30 9.51 -13.66
N ASP A 128 -10.69 9.71 -12.41
CA ASP A 128 -10.53 10.99 -11.72
C ASP A 128 -9.23 11.06 -10.91
N VAL A 129 -8.48 9.96 -10.85
CA VAL A 129 -7.15 9.91 -10.23
C VAL A 129 -6.16 10.67 -11.11
N PRO A 130 -5.33 11.58 -10.54
CA PRO A 130 -4.39 12.41 -11.31
C PRO A 130 -3.17 11.66 -11.85
N ILE A 131 -3.20 10.33 -11.91
CA ILE A 131 -2.09 9.47 -12.31
C ILE A 131 -2.29 9.04 -13.78
N PRO A 132 -1.40 9.42 -14.72
CA PRO A 132 -1.57 9.13 -16.15
C PRO A 132 -1.66 7.63 -16.49
N SER A 133 -0.78 6.79 -15.94
CA SER A 133 -0.76 5.36 -16.22
C SER A 133 -2.03 4.64 -15.75
N VAL A 134 -2.55 4.98 -14.57
CA VAL A 134 -3.82 4.45 -14.04
C VAL A 134 -4.99 4.70 -15.01
N ARG A 135 -5.00 5.86 -15.67
CA ARG A 135 -6.04 6.25 -16.64
C ARG A 135 -5.92 5.53 -17.98
N SER A 136 -4.71 5.24 -18.44
CA SER A 136 -4.45 4.81 -19.83
C SER A 136 -4.03 3.35 -19.97
N GLU A 137 -3.41 2.75 -18.96
CA GLU A 137 -2.80 1.42 -19.03
C GLU A 137 -3.71 0.34 -18.44
N THR A 138 -3.39 -0.91 -18.76
CA THR A 138 -3.85 -2.09 -18.04
C THR A 138 -2.68 -2.56 -17.17
N PRO A 139 -2.85 -2.62 -15.84
CA PRO A 139 -1.77 -2.99 -14.95
C PRO A 139 -1.40 -4.46 -15.10
N GLU A 140 -0.15 -4.78 -14.77
CA GLU A 140 0.23 -6.14 -14.46
C GLU A 140 -0.27 -6.51 -13.06
N ILE A 141 -0.92 -7.67 -12.97
CA ILE A 141 -1.46 -8.17 -11.70
C ILE A 141 -0.41 -9.06 -11.04
N ILE A 142 0.01 -8.67 -9.84
CA ILE A 142 0.95 -9.42 -9.02
C ILE A 142 0.18 -9.96 -7.81
N PRO A 143 -0.06 -11.29 -7.72
CA PRO A 143 -0.76 -11.86 -6.57
C PRO A 143 0.06 -11.65 -5.29
N LEU A 144 -0.58 -11.15 -4.23
CA LEU A 144 0.04 -11.05 -2.92
C LEU A 144 0.12 -12.45 -2.30
N ARG A 145 1.26 -13.11 -2.51
CA ARG A 145 1.58 -14.37 -1.82
C ARG A 145 2.31 -14.02 -0.54
N TYR A 146 1.58 -13.60 0.49
CA TYR A 146 2.19 -13.50 1.81
C TYR A 146 2.72 -14.88 2.22
N LEU A 147 3.96 -14.87 2.69
CA LEU A 147 4.77 -16.03 2.99
C LEU A 147 4.03 -17.04 3.88
N PRO A 148 4.31 -18.34 3.71
CA PRO A 148 3.62 -19.44 4.39
C PRO A 148 3.51 -19.19 5.89
N LEU A 149 2.33 -19.43 6.45
CA LEU A 149 2.15 -19.54 7.89
C LEU A 149 3.17 -20.56 8.42
N PRO A 150 4.14 -20.17 9.26
CA PRO A 150 4.97 -21.17 9.92
C PRO A 150 4.02 -22.03 10.78
N GLU A 151 4.14 -23.36 10.71
CA GLU A 151 3.34 -24.28 11.53
C GLU A 151 3.39 -23.93 13.03
N GLU A 152 4.49 -23.31 13.45
CA GLU A 152 4.64 -22.70 14.78
C GLU A 152 5.37 -21.36 14.70
N TYR A 153 4.84 -20.33 15.37
CA TYR A 153 5.64 -19.16 15.76
C TYR A 153 5.51 -18.92 17.26
N ARG A 154 6.63 -18.55 17.89
CA ARG A 154 6.71 -18.30 19.33
C ARG A 154 7.11 -16.85 19.56
N ILE A 155 6.13 -15.99 19.86
CA ILE A 155 6.40 -14.60 20.25
C ILE A 155 7.06 -14.62 21.62
N ARG A 156 8.31 -14.15 21.70
CA ARG A 156 8.99 -13.90 22.98
C ARG A 156 8.88 -12.42 23.30
N GLN A 157 8.40 -12.12 24.51
CA GLN A 157 8.35 -10.76 25.01
C GLN A 157 9.80 -10.23 25.13
N ALA A 158 10.10 -9.14 24.43
CA ALA A 158 11.38 -8.45 24.59
C ALA A 158 11.42 -7.84 26.01
N ARG A 159 12.28 -8.36 26.88
CA ARG A 159 12.58 -7.69 28.15
C ARG A 159 13.57 -6.58 27.85
N LEU A 160 13.12 -5.32 28.00
CA LEU A 160 14.02 -4.18 28.01
C LEU A 160 14.98 -4.33 29.21
N PRO A 161 16.28 -4.01 29.07
CA PRO A 161 17.19 -3.97 30.21
C PRO A 161 16.66 -2.96 31.24
N ALA A 162 16.66 -3.33 32.51
CA ALA A 162 16.32 -2.40 33.58
C ALA A 162 17.28 -1.21 33.52
N ALA A 163 16.74 0.02 33.57
CA ALA A 163 17.53 1.23 33.66
C ALA A 163 18.52 1.09 34.83
N SER A 164 19.82 1.17 34.54
CA SER A 164 20.85 1.27 35.56
C SER A 164 20.68 2.63 36.25
N GLY A 165 20.02 2.64 37.40
CA GLY A 165 19.99 3.79 38.29
C GLY A 165 21.41 4.10 38.76
N GLY A 166 21.98 5.18 38.25
CA GLY A 166 23.20 5.77 38.80
C GLY A 166 22.91 6.38 40.16
N ALA A 167 23.69 5.97 41.16
CA ALA A 167 23.86 6.66 42.43
C ALA A 167 25.14 7.52 42.36
#